data_AF-A0A7S0UHB6-F1
#
_entry.id   AF-A0A7S0UHB6-F1
#
_cell.length_a   1.000
_cell.length_b   1.000
_cell.length_c   1.000
_cell.angle_alpha   90.00
_cell.angle_beta   90.00
_cell.angle_gamma   90.00
#
_symmetry.space_group_name_H-M   'P 1'
#
loop_
_entity.id
_entity.type
_entity.pdbx_description
1 polymer ?
#
loop_
_entity_poly.entity_id
_entity_poly.type
_entity_poly.pdbx_seq_one_letter_code
_entity_poly.pdbx_strand_id
1 'polypeptide(L)'
;EEYTAMSTLLSTSCLCNNALITNDVASDRDKDAIDGMSISGQPTELALLIGAFKAKFPDPRPQYHRTQEIPFSSERKRMEVRARPVSGKHCCQAFEIAATTATFSEDKNKNSDRNLYFVKGMPESILADCISFTGADGSLVPLYDDQKSLVLKQSRRMAGGGLRCLAMAYGLSLDNLAFAGILGLEDPPREGVIESVRKLRAGG
;
A
#
# COMPACT_ATOMS: atom_id res chain seq x y z
N GLU A 1 7.76 -15.42 -14.68
CA GLU A 1 6.36 -15.03 -14.45
C GLU A 1 6.38 -13.89 -13.45
N GLU A 2 6.13 -12.67 -13.94
CA GLU A 2 6.06 -11.49 -13.09
C GLU A 2 4.76 -11.60 -12.29
N TYR A 3 4.82 -11.58 -10.96
CA TYR A 3 3.63 -11.59 -10.12
C TYR A 3 2.91 -10.24 -10.22
N THR A 4 2.18 -9.99 -11.31
CA THR A 4 1.60 -8.68 -11.65
C THR A 4 0.74 -8.12 -10.52
N ALA A 5 -0.12 -8.94 -9.92
CA ALA A 5 -0.93 -8.55 -8.76
C ALA A 5 -0.07 -8.12 -7.55
N MET A 6 1.04 -8.82 -7.29
CA MET A 6 1.97 -8.46 -6.21
C MET A 6 2.68 -7.15 -6.51
N SER A 7 3.10 -6.94 -7.76
CA SER A 7 3.69 -5.66 -8.20
C SER A 7 2.70 -4.51 -8.01
N THR A 8 1.42 -4.70 -8.33
CA THR A 8 0.36 -3.70 -8.11
C THR A 8 0.15 -3.39 -6.64
N LEU A 9 0.13 -4.42 -5.80
CA LEU A 9 0.00 -4.27 -4.34
C LEU A 9 1.17 -3.47 -3.75
N LEU A 10 2.40 -3.88 -4.04
CA LEU A 10 3.60 -3.21 -3.54
C LEU A 10 3.75 -1.79 -4.12
N SER A 11 3.47 -1.60 -5.41
CA SER A 11 3.50 -0.27 -6.03
C SER A 11 2.51 0.68 -5.37
N THR A 12 1.27 0.23 -5.13
CA THR A 12 0.26 1.02 -4.40
C THR A 12 0.76 1.36 -2.98
N SER A 13 1.37 0.39 -2.31
CA SER A 13 1.91 0.58 -0.95
C SER A 13 3.06 1.58 -0.88
N CYS A 14 3.89 1.69 -1.93
CA CYS A 14 4.96 2.67 -2.04
C CYS A 14 4.42 4.04 -2.47
N LEU A 15 3.53 4.11 -3.47
CA LEU A 15 3.01 5.38 -3.99
C LEU A 15 2.14 6.12 -2.97
N CYS A 16 1.36 5.37 -2.19
CA CYS A 16 0.58 5.90 -1.08
C CYS A 16 1.42 5.92 0.21
N ASN A 17 2.62 6.53 0.22
CA ASN A 17 3.55 6.48 1.35
C ASN A 17 4.44 7.72 1.48
N ASN A 18 4.53 8.24 2.70
CA ASN A 18 5.30 9.43 3.05
C ASN A 18 6.63 9.13 3.77
N ALA A 19 6.92 7.87 4.10
CA ALA A 19 8.20 7.51 4.70
C ALA A 19 9.34 7.63 3.70
N LEU A 20 10.56 7.84 4.20
CA LEU A 20 11.77 8.02 3.42
C LEU A 20 12.84 7.04 3.89
N ILE A 21 13.58 6.49 2.93
CA ILE A 21 14.84 5.77 3.13
C ILE A 21 15.87 6.61 2.38
N THR A 22 16.85 7.18 3.08
CA THR A 22 17.89 8.01 2.46
C THR A 22 19.20 7.23 2.37
N ASN A 23 19.97 7.49 1.32
CA ASN A 23 21.29 6.88 1.13
C ASN A 23 22.36 7.46 2.07
N ASP A 24 21.97 8.31 3.01
CA ASP A 24 22.89 8.86 3.99
C ASP A 24 23.30 7.76 4.95
N VAL A 25 24.60 7.70 5.26
CA VAL A 25 25.13 6.78 6.24
C VAL A 25 24.46 7.10 7.57
N ALA A 26 23.71 6.13 8.09
CA ALA A 26 23.08 6.22 9.39
C ALA A 26 24.15 6.58 10.43
N SER A 27 23.91 7.65 11.18
CA SER A 27 24.81 8.05 12.24
C SER A 27 24.72 7.06 13.41
N ASP A 28 25.71 7.01 14.31
CA ASP A 28 25.64 6.20 15.55
C ASP A 28 24.41 6.53 16.44
N ARG A 29 23.69 7.63 16.13
CA ARG A 29 22.46 8.05 16.80
C ARG A 29 21.19 7.50 16.15
N ASP A 30 21.26 7.01 14.92
CA ASP A 30 20.13 6.42 14.19
C ASP A 30 19.98 4.95 14.62
N LYS A 31 19.27 4.73 15.72
CA LYS A 31 18.98 3.39 16.24
C LYS A 31 18.18 2.53 15.27
N ASP A 32 17.39 3.19 14.43
CA ASP A 32 16.57 2.57 13.41
C ASP A 32 17.23 2.85 12.06
N ALA A 33 18.16 1.98 11.65
CA ALA A 33 18.81 2.02 10.34
C ALA A 33 18.49 0.74 9.58
N ILE A 34 18.37 0.84 8.25
CA ILE A 34 18.23 -0.35 7.39
C ILE A 34 19.41 -0.44 6.45
N ASP A 35 20.20 -1.51 6.58
CA ASP A 35 21.37 -1.74 5.72
C ASP A 35 22.35 -0.54 5.70
N GLY A 36 22.47 0.14 6.84
CA GLY A 36 23.31 1.34 7.00
C GLY A 36 22.68 2.66 6.49
N MET A 37 21.45 2.62 5.95
CA MET A 37 20.70 3.79 5.48
C MET A 37 19.83 4.39 6.58
N SER A 38 19.77 5.72 6.62
CA SER A 38 18.85 6.45 7.49
C SER A 38 17.39 6.34 7.01
N ILE A 39 16.46 6.22 7.96
CA ILE A 39 15.03 6.09 7.68
C ILE A 39 14.22 7.08 8.52
N SER A 40 13.15 7.61 7.94
CA SER A 40 12.23 8.53 8.63
C SER A 40 10.79 8.40 8.16
N GLY A 41 9.84 8.65 9.05
CA GLY A 41 8.40 8.56 8.76
C GLY A 41 7.62 7.86 9.87
N GLN A 42 6.31 7.69 9.67
CA GLN A 42 5.50 6.96 10.64
C GLN A 42 5.81 5.45 10.62
N PRO A 43 5.73 4.73 11.76
CA PRO A 43 6.13 3.33 11.84
C PRO A 43 5.47 2.41 10.80
N THR A 44 4.16 2.59 10.58
CA THR A 44 3.40 1.82 9.58
C THR A 44 3.85 2.09 8.15
N GLU A 45 4.17 3.34 7.84
CA GLU A 45 4.62 3.75 6.51
C GLU A 45 6.04 3.25 6.24
N LEU A 46 6.91 3.36 7.24
CA LEU A 46 8.25 2.77 7.21
C LEU A 46 8.20 1.27 7.02
N ALA A 47 7.37 0.55 7.78
CA ALA A 47 7.26 -0.90 7.67
C ALA A 47 6.83 -1.37 6.26
N LEU A 48 5.90 -0.66 5.60
CA LEU A 48 5.52 -0.95 4.21
C LEU A 48 6.70 -0.73 3.25
N LEU A 49 7.39 0.40 3.38
CA LEU A 49 8.49 0.76 2.48
C LEU A 49 9.72 -0.16 2.67
N ILE A 50 10.05 -0.47 3.93
CA ILE A 50 11.07 -1.45 4.30
C ILE A 50 10.69 -2.84 3.81
N GLY A 51 9.41 -3.22 3.90
CA GLY A 51 8.92 -4.49 3.38
C GLY A 51 9.15 -4.63 1.87
N ALA A 52 8.82 -3.60 1.11
CA ALA A 52 9.10 -3.54 -0.32
C ALA A 52 10.61 -3.59 -0.62
N PHE A 53 11.42 -2.82 0.13
CA PHE A 53 12.88 -2.83 0.01
C PHE A 53 13.48 -4.22 0.26
N LYS A 54 13.10 -4.89 1.36
CA LYS A 54 13.54 -6.24 1.69
C LYS A 54 13.09 -7.29 0.69
N ALA A 55 11.93 -7.09 0.06
CA ALA A 55 11.44 -7.91 -1.05
C ALA A 55 12.19 -7.65 -2.37
N LYS A 56 13.20 -6.76 -2.38
CA LYS A 56 13.92 -6.29 -3.57
C LYS A 56 12.99 -5.68 -4.62
N PHE A 57 11.88 -5.10 -4.16
CA PHE A 57 10.94 -4.42 -5.02
C PHE A 57 11.39 -2.97 -5.24
N PRO A 58 11.60 -2.53 -6.49
CA PRO A 58 12.07 -1.18 -6.78
C PRO A 58 11.02 -0.15 -6.37
N ASP A 59 11.47 0.96 -5.77
CA ASP A 59 10.56 2.05 -5.41
C ASP A 59 10.07 2.77 -6.68
N PRO A 60 8.75 2.73 -6.99
CA PRO A 60 8.22 3.41 -8.16
C PRO A 60 8.13 4.92 -7.99
N ARG A 61 8.16 5.46 -6.76
CA ARG A 61 7.88 6.88 -6.47
C ARG A 61 8.70 7.88 -7.29
N PRO A 62 10.02 7.69 -7.54
CA PRO A 62 10.80 8.61 -8.39
C PRO A 62 10.28 8.74 -9.82
N GLN A 63 9.51 7.76 -10.30
CA GLN A 63 8.91 7.73 -11.64
C GLN A 63 7.53 8.41 -11.67
N TYR A 64 7.04 8.93 -10.54
CA TYR A 64 5.72 9.52 -10.41
C TYR A 64 5.78 10.94 -9.88
N HIS A 65 4.89 11.78 -10.39
CA HIS A 65 4.61 13.11 -9.86
C HIS A 65 3.32 13.04 -9.03
N ARG A 66 3.43 13.24 -7.71
CA ARG A 66 2.29 13.29 -6.78
C ARG A 66 1.61 14.66 -6.91
N THR A 67 0.35 14.65 -7.33
CA THR A 67 -0.45 15.87 -7.55
C THR A 67 -1.33 16.23 -6.36
N GLN A 68 -1.69 15.26 -5.53
CA GLN A 68 -2.51 15.47 -4.34
C GLN A 68 -2.16 14.43 -3.28
N GLU A 69 -2.30 14.83 -2.01
CA GLU A 69 -2.21 13.94 -0.88
C GLU A 69 -3.31 14.32 0.13
N ILE A 70 -3.98 13.30 0.67
CA ILE A 70 -4.82 13.44 1.84
C ILE A 70 -4.31 12.44 2.88
N PRO A 71 -3.72 12.90 3.99
CA PRO A 71 -3.17 12.02 5.02
C PRO A 71 -4.28 11.22 5.70
N PHE A 72 -3.88 10.18 6.43
CA PHE A 72 -4.81 9.37 7.20
C PHE A 72 -5.58 10.20 8.23
N SER A 73 -6.90 10.01 8.30
CA SER A 73 -7.74 10.52 9.39
C SER A 73 -8.62 9.40 9.95
N SER A 74 -8.94 9.46 11.25
CA SER A 74 -9.80 8.46 11.91
C SER A 74 -11.24 8.48 11.41
N GLU A 75 -11.69 9.62 10.87
CA GLU A 75 -13.01 9.77 10.25
C GLU A 75 -13.09 9.01 8.93
N ARG A 76 -12.12 9.24 8.03
CA ARG A 76 -12.07 8.60 6.71
C ARG A 76 -11.46 7.20 6.72
N LYS A 77 -10.69 6.86 7.76
CA LYS A 77 -10.07 5.55 7.98
C LYS A 77 -9.13 5.11 6.85
N ARG A 78 -8.60 6.08 6.10
CA ARG A 78 -7.72 5.87 4.94
C ARG A 78 -6.86 7.09 4.62
N MET A 79 -5.76 6.83 3.95
CA MET A 79 -4.88 7.80 3.29
C MET A 79 -5.03 7.66 1.77
N GLU A 80 -4.93 8.77 1.05
CA GLU A 80 -5.06 8.82 -0.40
C GLU A 80 -3.93 9.66 -1.01
N VAL A 81 -3.41 9.19 -2.13
CA VAL A 81 -2.44 9.92 -2.95
C VAL A 81 -2.90 9.90 -4.38
N ARG A 82 -2.92 11.07 -5.02
CA ARG A 82 -3.16 11.18 -6.46
C ARG A 82 -1.82 11.40 -7.14
N ALA A 83 -1.46 10.55 -8.10
CA ALA A 83 -0.18 10.65 -8.80
C ALA A 83 -0.26 10.19 -10.26
N ARG A 84 0.58 10.80 -11.09
CA ARG A 84 0.73 10.49 -12.52
C ARG A 84 2.17 10.08 -12.85
N PRO A 85 2.39 9.19 -13.82
CA PRO A 85 3.73 8.82 -14.24
C PRO A 85 4.42 9.99 -14.95
N VAL A 86 5.71 10.22 -14.66
CA VAL A 86 6.50 11.28 -15.29
C VAL A 86 6.78 10.97 -16.76
N SER A 87 7.01 9.69 -17.09
CA SER A 87 7.26 9.21 -18.46
C SER A 87 5.99 9.08 -19.31
N GLY A 88 4.81 9.29 -18.72
CA GLY A 88 3.53 8.95 -19.33
C GLY A 88 3.18 7.46 -19.28
N LYS A 89 4.05 6.60 -18.71
CA LYS A 89 3.80 5.15 -18.52
C LYS A 89 3.90 4.76 -17.04
N HIS A 90 2.88 4.07 -16.54
CA HIS A 90 2.81 3.47 -15.23
C HIS A 90 3.78 2.28 -15.07
N CYS A 91 4.17 2.06 -13.81
CA CYS A 91 5.11 1.02 -13.41
C CYS A 91 4.58 -0.42 -13.51
N CYS A 92 3.28 -0.63 -13.69
CA CYS A 92 2.72 -1.98 -13.83
C CYS A 92 1.50 -2.03 -14.76
N GLN A 93 1.23 -3.21 -15.31
CA GLN A 93 0.13 -3.45 -16.26
C GLN A 93 -1.24 -3.10 -15.68
N ALA A 94 -1.49 -3.37 -14.40
CA ALA A 94 -2.79 -3.12 -13.81
C ALA A 94 -3.12 -1.61 -13.72
N PHE A 95 -2.11 -0.78 -13.49
CA PHE A 95 -2.25 0.69 -13.54
C PHE A 95 -2.42 1.19 -14.96
N GLU A 96 -1.67 0.61 -15.91
CA GLU A 96 -1.83 0.91 -17.34
C GLU A 96 -3.26 0.64 -17.82
N ILE A 97 -3.82 -0.52 -17.47
CA ILE A 97 -5.20 -0.89 -17.82
C ILE A 97 -6.17 0.10 -17.18
N ALA A 98 -6.09 0.36 -15.88
CA ALA A 98 -6.99 1.29 -15.20
C ALA A 98 -6.95 2.70 -15.79
N ALA A 99 -5.76 3.21 -16.12
CA ALA A 99 -5.60 4.52 -16.75
C ALA A 99 -6.17 4.56 -18.18
N THR A 100 -6.16 3.43 -18.90
CA THR A 100 -6.61 3.34 -20.29
C THR A 100 -8.11 3.07 -20.40
N THR A 101 -8.73 2.37 -19.44
CA THR A 101 -10.18 2.19 -19.38
C THR A 101 -10.94 3.53 -19.41
N ALA A 102 -10.34 4.60 -18.87
CA ALA A 102 -10.87 5.97 -18.95
C ALA A 102 -11.00 6.51 -20.39
N THR A 103 -10.11 6.08 -21.30
CA THR A 103 -10.01 6.64 -22.67
C THR A 103 -11.13 6.18 -23.60
N PHE A 104 -11.89 5.16 -23.21
CA PHE A 104 -13.09 4.69 -23.93
C PHE A 104 -14.38 5.39 -23.48
N SER A 105 -14.33 6.25 -22.45
CA SER A 105 -15.44 7.11 -22.06
C SER A 105 -15.44 8.38 -22.93
N GLU A 106 -16.62 8.83 -23.38
CA GLU A 106 -16.80 9.92 -24.36
C GLU A 106 -16.22 11.29 -23.89
N ASP A 107 -15.88 11.43 -22.61
CA ASP A 107 -15.21 12.60 -22.03
C ASP A 107 -13.68 12.58 -22.25
N LYS A 108 -13.23 12.76 -23.50
CA LYS A 108 -11.81 12.77 -23.91
C LYS A 108 -10.90 13.78 -23.17
N ASN A 109 -11.46 14.69 -22.36
CA ASN A 109 -10.75 15.83 -21.81
C ASN A 109 -10.46 15.78 -20.29
N LYS A 110 -10.86 14.70 -19.57
CA LYS A 110 -10.74 14.64 -18.10
C LYS A 110 -9.51 13.91 -17.53
N ASN A 111 -8.77 13.13 -18.32
CA ASN A 111 -7.56 12.44 -17.82
C ASN A 111 -6.43 12.32 -18.87
N SER A 112 -6.06 13.42 -19.54
CA SER A 112 -4.88 13.47 -20.44
C SER A 112 -3.59 13.00 -19.74
N ASP A 113 -3.54 13.21 -18.43
CA ASP A 113 -2.32 13.06 -17.63
C ASP A 113 -2.16 11.66 -17.04
N ARG A 114 -3.08 10.72 -17.34
CA ARG A 114 -3.07 9.34 -16.81
C ARG A 114 -2.91 9.29 -15.30
N ASN A 115 -3.65 10.16 -14.63
CA ASN A 115 -3.58 10.32 -13.19
C ASN A 115 -4.42 9.23 -12.50
N LEU A 116 -3.90 8.65 -11.42
CA LEU A 116 -4.57 7.64 -10.61
C LEU A 116 -4.55 8.04 -9.13
N TYR A 117 -5.61 7.65 -8.43
CA TYR A 117 -5.66 7.61 -6.97
C TYR A 117 -5.06 6.30 -6.48
N PHE A 118 -4.27 6.36 -5.41
CA PHE A 118 -3.71 5.25 -4.65
C PHE A 118 -4.14 5.40 -3.20
N VAL A 119 -4.74 4.36 -2.64
CA VAL A 119 -5.44 4.42 -1.35
C VAL A 119 -4.94 3.30 -0.45
N LYS A 120 -4.66 3.62 0.82
CA LYS A 120 -4.37 2.65 1.88
C LYS A 120 -5.16 2.93 3.14
N GLY A 121 -5.60 1.90 3.86
CA GLY A 121 -6.49 2.11 4.99
C GLY A 121 -7.20 0.86 5.51
N MET A 122 -8.26 1.08 6.27
CA MET A 122 -9.05 -0.03 6.83
C MET A 122 -9.75 -0.83 5.73
N PRO A 123 -9.69 -2.17 5.76
CA PRO A 123 -10.27 -3.04 4.73
C PRO A 123 -11.75 -2.77 4.43
N GLU A 124 -12.58 -2.61 5.47
CA GLU A 124 -14.00 -2.31 5.33
C GLU A 124 -14.24 -0.98 4.60
N SER A 125 -13.45 0.05 4.93
CA SER A 125 -13.60 1.37 4.31
C SER A 125 -13.17 1.36 2.85
N ILE A 126 -12.12 0.62 2.49
CA ILE A 126 -11.61 0.58 1.12
C ILE A 126 -12.50 -0.28 0.24
N LEU A 127 -12.95 -1.44 0.71
CA LEU A 127 -13.83 -2.33 -0.06
C LEU A 127 -15.20 -1.73 -0.36
N ALA A 128 -15.65 -0.77 0.45
CA ALA A 128 -16.88 -0.02 0.18
C ALA A 128 -16.79 0.75 -1.15
N ASP A 129 -15.60 1.29 -1.47
CA ASP A 129 -15.34 2.10 -2.66
C ASP A 129 -14.78 1.27 -3.85
N CYS A 130 -14.54 -0.03 -3.65
CA CYS A 130 -14.03 -0.91 -4.69
C CYS A 130 -15.16 -1.55 -5.50
N ILE A 131 -15.07 -1.45 -6.83
CA ILE A 131 -15.99 -2.12 -7.77
C ILE A 131 -15.31 -3.25 -8.57
N SER A 132 -13.98 -3.29 -8.53
CA SER A 132 -13.16 -4.32 -9.19
C SER A 132 -12.00 -4.72 -8.28
N PHE A 133 -11.28 -5.77 -8.66
CA PHE A 133 -10.02 -6.17 -8.04
C PHE A 133 -8.99 -6.55 -9.12
N THR A 134 -7.72 -6.52 -8.76
CA THR A 134 -6.63 -6.89 -9.66
C THR A 134 -6.53 -8.41 -9.80
N GLY A 135 -6.74 -8.92 -11.01
CA GLY A 135 -6.49 -10.31 -11.38
C GLY A 135 -5.00 -10.67 -11.37
N ALA A 136 -4.69 -11.97 -11.41
CA ALA A 136 -3.30 -12.45 -11.35
C ALA A 136 -2.43 -11.91 -12.51
N ASP A 137 -3.03 -11.70 -13.67
CA ASP A 137 -2.43 -11.13 -14.88
C ASP A 137 -2.42 -9.59 -14.90
N GLY A 138 -2.94 -8.94 -13.87
CA GLY A 138 -3.10 -7.48 -13.79
C GLY A 138 -4.40 -6.95 -14.41
N SER A 139 -5.29 -7.83 -14.92
CA SER A 139 -6.61 -7.41 -15.40
C SER A 139 -7.49 -6.84 -14.28
N LEU A 140 -8.49 -6.04 -14.64
CA LEU A 140 -9.51 -5.57 -13.71
C LEU A 140 -10.70 -6.51 -13.77
N VAL A 141 -10.95 -7.23 -12.68
CA VAL A 141 -12.05 -8.19 -12.55
C VAL A 141 -13.14 -7.59 -11.67
N PRO A 142 -14.44 -7.67 -12.05
CA PRO A 142 -15.53 -7.18 -11.20
C PRO A 142 -15.49 -7.78 -9.79
N LEU A 143 -15.75 -6.93 -8.78
CA LEU A 143 -15.71 -7.31 -7.37
C LEU A 143 -17.13 -7.30 -6.78
N TYR A 144 -17.65 -8.49 -6.50
CA TYR A 144 -18.96 -8.74 -5.92
C TYR A 144 -18.91 -8.96 -4.41
N ASP A 145 -20.07 -8.96 -3.75
CA ASP A 145 -20.18 -8.98 -2.29
C ASP A 145 -19.66 -10.26 -1.63
N ASP A 146 -19.74 -11.40 -2.32
CA ASP A 146 -19.17 -12.67 -1.87
C ASP A 146 -17.64 -12.60 -1.78
N GLN A 147 -17.00 -12.00 -2.79
CA GLN A 147 -15.57 -11.76 -2.84
C GLN A 147 -15.14 -10.71 -1.80
N LYS A 148 -15.91 -9.62 -1.62
CA LYS A 148 -15.68 -8.64 -0.54
C LYS A 148 -15.73 -9.32 0.83
N SER A 149 -16.71 -10.18 1.04
CA SER A 149 -16.87 -10.96 2.28
C SER A 149 -15.69 -11.91 2.53
N LEU A 150 -15.17 -12.54 1.47
CA LEU A 150 -13.97 -13.38 1.54
C LEU A 150 -12.74 -12.57 1.97
N VAL A 151 -12.54 -11.38 1.37
CA VAL A 151 -11.44 -10.48 1.72
C VAL A 151 -11.54 -10.04 3.18
N LEU A 152 -12.72 -9.66 3.66
CA LEU A 152 -12.93 -9.28 5.06
C LEU A 152 -12.69 -10.45 6.02
N LYS A 153 -13.10 -11.67 5.65
CA LYS A 153 -12.80 -12.89 6.44
C LYS A 153 -11.29 -13.11 6.55
N GLN A 154 -10.55 -12.93 5.46
CA GLN A 154 -9.11 -13.06 5.44
C GLN A 154 -8.42 -11.98 6.29
N SER A 155 -8.87 -10.72 6.17
CA SER A 155 -8.42 -9.62 7.03
C SER A 155 -8.56 -9.95 8.51
N ARG A 156 -9.76 -10.41 8.92
CA ARG A 156 -10.04 -10.79 10.32
C ARG A 156 -9.17 -11.96 10.78
N ARG A 157 -8.90 -12.93 9.91
CA ARG A 157 -7.98 -14.04 10.21
C ARG A 157 -6.57 -13.54 10.49
N MET A 158 -6.05 -12.64 9.66
CA MET A 158 -4.73 -12.03 9.84
C MET A 158 -4.69 -11.18 11.13
N ALA A 159 -5.73 -10.38 11.38
CA ALA A 159 -5.85 -9.60 12.61
C ALA A 159 -5.93 -10.46 13.87
N GLY A 160 -6.64 -11.60 13.82
CA GLY A 160 -6.68 -12.58 14.91
C GLY A 160 -5.32 -13.22 15.21
N GLY A 161 -4.40 -13.20 14.25
CA GLY A 161 -3.00 -13.59 14.43
C GLY A 161 -2.10 -12.46 14.96
N GLY A 162 -2.66 -11.31 15.34
CA GLY A 162 -1.90 -10.16 15.86
C GLY A 162 -1.34 -9.22 14.80
N LEU A 163 -1.71 -9.40 13.52
CA LEU A 163 -1.23 -8.53 12.44
C LEU A 163 -2.13 -7.29 12.29
N ARG A 164 -1.52 -6.12 12.17
CA ARG A 164 -2.22 -4.91 11.71
C ARG A 164 -2.48 -5.02 10.21
N CYS A 165 -3.75 -5.09 9.82
CA CYS A 165 -4.13 -5.27 8.41
C CYS A 165 -4.47 -3.94 7.73
N LEU A 166 -3.91 -3.72 6.55
CA LEU A 166 -4.21 -2.58 5.68
C LEU A 166 -4.62 -3.08 4.30
N ALA A 167 -5.73 -2.57 3.79
CA ALA A 167 -6.10 -2.76 2.39
C ALA A 167 -5.43 -1.70 1.52
N MET A 168 -5.17 -2.08 0.27
CA MET A 168 -4.61 -1.24 -0.78
C MET A 168 -5.56 -1.24 -1.97
N ALA A 169 -5.78 -0.08 -2.56
CA ALA A 169 -6.59 0.06 -3.77
C ALA A 169 -6.09 1.22 -4.64
N TYR A 170 -6.46 1.21 -5.91
CA TYR A 170 -6.13 2.29 -6.85
C TYR A 170 -7.27 2.48 -7.85
N GLY A 171 -7.36 3.64 -8.48
CA GLY A 171 -8.40 3.88 -9.48
C GLY A 171 -8.37 5.27 -10.07
N LEU A 172 -9.28 5.55 -11.00
CA LEU A 172 -9.42 6.85 -11.65
C LEU A 172 -10.09 7.88 -10.75
N SER A 173 -10.95 7.41 -9.85
CA SER A 173 -11.70 8.21 -8.90
C SER A 173 -11.87 7.43 -7.58
N LEU A 174 -12.18 8.15 -6.51
CA LEU A 174 -12.28 7.57 -5.16
C LEU A 174 -13.53 6.72 -4.94
N ASP A 175 -14.53 6.83 -5.81
CA ASP A 175 -15.77 6.05 -5.84
C ASP A 175 -15.71 4.86 -6.81
N ASN A 176 -14.62 4.73 -7.56
CA ASN A 176 -14.39 3.67 -8.53
C ASN A 176 -12.95 3.14 -8.40
N LEU A 177 -12.74 2.37 -7.34
CA LEU A 177 -11.45 1.76 -7.05
C LEU A 177 -11.39 0.28 -7.48
N ALA A 178 -10.19 -0.12 -7.86
CA ALA A 178 -9.75 -1.50 -8.00
C ALA A 178 -9.00 -1.92 -6.73
N PHE A 179 -9.48 -2.97 -6.09
CA PHE A 179 -8.85 -3.57 -4.93
C PHE A 179 -7.56 -4.29 -5.33
N ALA A 180 -6.42 -3.84 -4.78
CA ALA A 180 -5.11 -4.43 -5.08
C ALA A 180 -4.75 -5.58 -4.12
N GLY A 181 -5.18 -5.51 -2.86
CA GLY A 181 -4.90 -6.56 -1.87
C GLY A 181 -4.85 -6.07 -0.43
N ILE A 182 -4.51 -6.99 0.48
CA ILE A 182 -4.28 -6.72 1.91
C ILE A 182 -2.84 -7.00 2.25
N LEU A 183 -2.24 -6.12 3.06
CA LEU A 183 -0.96 -6.35 3.73
C LEU A 183 -1.19 -6.46 5.23
N GLY A 184 -0.57 -7.46 5.86
CA GLY A 184 -0.50 -7.63 7.30
C GLY A 184 0.85 -7.16 7.80
N LEU A 185 0.86 -6.28 8.78
CA LEU A 185 2.05 -5.76 9.42
C LEU A 185 2.16 -6.38 10.82
N GLU A 186 3.30 -6.97 11.11
CA GLU A 186 3.63 -7.41 12.46
C GLU A 186 4.20 -6.22 13.22
N ASP A 187 3.66 -5.92 14.40
CA ASP A 187 4.26 -4.97 15.33
C ASP A 187 5.23 -5.75 16.22
N PRO A 188 6.56 -5.70 15.97
CA PRO A 188 7.51 -6.49 16.74
C PRO A 188 7.51 -6.03 18.21
N PRO A 189 7.62 -6.97 19.17
CA PRO A 189 7.71 -6.60 20.59
C PRO A 189 8.95 -5.73 20.82
N ARG A 190 8.83 -4.73 21.70
CA ARG A 190 9.95 -3.85 22.06
C ARG A 190 11.12 -4.67 22.61
N GLU A 191 12.35 -4.22 22.38
CA GLU A 191 13.55 -4.85 22.94
C GLU A 191 13.42 -5.00 24.47
N GLY A 192 13.83 -6.15 24.98
CA GLY A 192 13.76 -6.48 26.42
C GLY A 192 12.39 -6.96 26.91
N VAL A 193 11.32 -6.88 26.12
CA VAL A 193 9.99 -7.40 26.52
C VAL A 193 10.02 -8.91 26.74
N ILE A 194 10.67 -9.66 25.84
CA ILE A 194 10.79 -11.12 25.95
C ILE A 194 11.54 -11.52 27.23
N GLU A 195 12.62 -10.82 27.55
CA GLU A 195 13.42 -11.06 28.75
C GLU A 195 12.64 -10.72 30.02
N SER A 196 11.91 -9.61 30.01
CA SER A 196 11.07 -9.17 31.13
C SER A 196 9.95 -10.17 31.42
N VAL A 197 9.26 -10.67 30.37
CA VAL A 197 8.23 -11.72 30.51
C VAL A 197 8.83 -13.01 31.04
N ARG A 198 10.04 -13.41 30.58
CA ARG A 198 10.72 -14.60 31.07
C ARG A 198 11.10 -14.48 32.55
N LYS A 199 11.64 -13.33 32.98
CA LYS A 199 11.97 -13.07 34.39
C LYS A 199 10.73 -13.11 35.29
N LEU A 200 9.62 -12.50 34.85
CA LEU A 200 8.35 -12.55 35.58
C LEU A 200 7.80 -13.97 35.72
N ARG A 201 7.87 -14.79 34.66
CA ARG A 201 7.42 -16.19 34.71
C ARG A 201 8.31 -17.09 35.56
N ALA A 202 9.58 -16.76 35.73
CA ALA A 202 10.52 -17.54 36.54
C ALA A 202 10.47 -17.18 38.04
N GLY A 203 9.88 -16.04 38.39
CA GLY A 203 9.78 -15.54 39.76
C GLY A 203 8.44 -15.80 40.46
N GLY A 204 7.49 -16.48 39.80
CA GLY A 204 6.23 -16.96 40.37
C GLY A 204 6.22 -18.48 40.43
#